data_AF-A0A1H1IMQ5-F1
#
_entry.id   AF-A0A1H1IMQ5-F1
#
_cell.length_a   1.000
_cell.length_b   1.000
_cell.length_c   1.000
_cell.angle_alpha   90.00
_cell.angle_beta   90.00
_cell.angle_gamma   90.00
#
_symmetry.space_group_name_H-M   'P 1'
#
loop_
_entity.id
_entity.type
_entity.pdbx_description
1 polymer ?
#
loop_
_entity_poly.entity_id
_entity_poly.type
_entity_poly.pdbx_seq_one_letter_code
_entity_poly.pdbx_strand_id
1 'polypeptide(L)'
;MTTDFAQEVIDAIRQLYETNEAARALFDWTAQRERDATSTSIDRISNQLRISRGEAVALSRLLEEANCGEFIVGRRGQKSRFRWNYSCVSLGQAASGESSNLEKADNPIPESEEDSFDEPSDKFDLTHLKLTIAEAKSVLANSLGVSVSNIEIIVKA
;
A
#
# COMPACT_ATOMS: atom_id res chain seq x y z
N MET A 1 11.79 -27.71 7.50
CA MET A 1 11.53 -26.99 8.76
C MET A 1 10.97 -25.57 8.56
N THR A 2 10.73 -25.12 7.32
CA THR A 2 10.16 -23.78 7.03
C THR A 2 8.64 -23.70 7.11
N THR A 3 7.95 -24.84 7.07
CA THR A 3 6.49 -24.93 7.06
C THR A 3 5.87 -24.60 8.42
N ASP A 4 6.59 -24.87 9.50
CA ASP A 4 6.12 -24.72 10.89
C ASP A 4 5.90 -23.24 11.24
N PHE A 5 6.92 -22.41 10.99
CA PHE A 5 6.87 -20.97 11.22
C PHE A 5 5.80 -20.25 10.39
N ALA A 6 5.57 -20.69 9.14
CA ALA A 6 4.51 -20.10 8.32
C ALA A 6 3.12 -20.42 8.87
N GLN A 7 2.93 -21.61 9.42
CA GLN A 7 1.66 -22.01 10.01
C GLN A 7 1.38 -21.24 11.31
N GLU A 8 2.38 -21.03 12.15
CA GLU A 8 2.26 -20.19 13.36
C GLU A 8 1.84 -18.76 13.03
N VAL A 9 2.39 -18.18 11.96
CA VAL A 9 1.98 -16.84 11.47
C VAL A 9 0.52 -16.86 11.02
N ILE A 10 0.10 -17.87 10.24
CA ILE A 10 -1.29 -18.01 9.77
C ILE A 10 -2.26 -18.11 10.94
N ASP A 11 -1.92 -18.88 11.97
CA ASP A 11 -2.77 -19.03 13.14
C ASP A 11 -2.85 -17.72 13.94
N ALA A 12 -1.72 -17.02 14.09
CA ALA A 12 -1.66 -15.73 14.77
C ALA A 12 -2.48 -14.64 14.04
N ILE A 13 -2.39 -14.54 12.71
CA ILE A 13 -3.15 -13.53 11.94
C ILE A 13 -4.64 -13.82 11.95
N ARG A 14 -5.06 -15.09 11.93
CA ARG A 14 -6.47 -15.47 12.05
C ARG A 14 -7.04 -15.09 13.41
N GLN A 15 -6.29 -15.37 14.48
CA GLN A 15 -6.67 -14.93 15.81
C GLN A 15 -6.78 -13.39 15.90
N LEU A 16 -5.83 -12.67 15.28
CA LEU A 16 -5.84 -11.21 15.23
C LEU A 16 -7.06 -10.67 14.46
N TYR A 17 -7.41 -11.32 13.34
CA TYR A 17 -8.56 -11.00 12.50
C TYR A 17 -9.90 -11.17 13.24
N GLU A 18 -10.01 -12.18 14.11
CA GLU A 18 -11.20 -12.41 14.92
C GLU A 18 -11.31 -11.44 16.10
N THR A 19 -10.19 -11.13 16.75
CA THR A 19 -10.18 -10.42 18.04
C THR A 19 -10.09 -8.90 17.92
N ASN A 20 -9.51 -8.38 16.84
CA ASN A 20 -9.25 -6.95 16.67
C ASN A 20 -9.89 -6.42 15.37
N GLU A 21 -10.82 -5.47 15.51
CA GLU A 21 -11.54 -4.88 14.38
C GLU A 21 -10.62 -4.09 13.43
N ALA A 22 -9.61 -3.39 13.96
CA ALA A 22 -8.63 -2.67 13.14
C ALA A 22 -7.72 -3.64 12.37
N ALA A 23 -7.34 -4.78 12.99
CA ALA A 23 -6.60 -5.83 12.29
C ALA A 23 -7.43 -6.43 11.15
N ARG A 24 -8.71 -6.72 11.41
CA ARG A 24 -9.65 -7.20 10.39
C ARG A 24 -9.72 -6.24 9.21
N ALA A 25 -9.98 -4.96 9.47
CA ALA A 25 -10.08 -3.94 8.44
C ALA A 25 -8.76 -3.78 7.65
N LEU A 26 -7.61 -3.92 8.32
CA LEU A 26 -6.31 -3.89 7.66
C LEU A 26 -6.14 -5.07 6.71
N PHE A 27 -6.42 -6.29 7.15
CA PHE A 27 -6.28 -7.51 6.34
C PHE A 27 -7.27 -7.55 5.17
N ASP A 28 -8.52 -7.13 5.39
CA ASP A 28 -9.50 -6.99 4.31
C ASP A 28 -9.02 -5.99 3.26
N TRP A 29 -8.46 -4.87 3.70
CA TRP A 29 -7.88 -3.87 2.80
C TRP A 29 -6.67 -4.42 2.03
N THR A 30 -5.73 -5.11 2.70
CA THR A 30 -4.54 -5.63 2.02
C THR A 30 -4.86 -6.77 1.07
N ALA A 31 -5.85 -7.61 1.37
CA ALA A 31 -6.33 -8.69 0.50
C ALA A 31 -6.85 -8.17 -0.86
N GLN A 32 -7.42 -6.96 -0.87
CA GLN A 32 -7.99 -6.33 -2.08
C GLN A 32 -6.95 -5.64 -2.97
N ARG A 33 -5.67 -5.59 -2.55
CA ARG A 33 -4.65 -4.85 -3.31
C ARG A 33 -4.17 -5.66 -4.51
N GLU A 34 -4.06 -4.98 -5.65
CA GLU A 34 -3.46 -5.57 -6.87
C GLU A 34 -1.93 -5.66 -6.80
N ARG A 35 -1.29 -4.86 -5.94
CA ARG A 35 0.17 -4.80 -5.79
C ARG A 35 0.57 -4.85 -4.34
N ASP A 36 1.54 -5.72 -4.07
CA ASP A 36 2.21 -5.78 -2.78
C ASP A 36 3.03 -4.52 -2.51
N ALA A 37 3.07 -4.15 -1.24
CA ALA A 37 3.99 -3.15 -0.74
C ALA A 37 4.97 -3.79 0.23
N THR A 38 6.24 -3.48 0.06
CA THR A 38 7.32 -3.90 0.95
C THR A 38 7.22 -3.22 2.32
N SER A 39 6.70 -2.01 2.36
CA SER A 39 6.41 -1.28 3.58
C SER A 39 5.13 -0.48 3.48
N THR A 40 4.55 -0.08 4.60
CA THR A 40 3.38 0.79 4.66
C THR A 40 3.56 1.79 5.79
N SER A 41 3.43 3.08 5.50
CA SER A 41 3.55 4.12 6.51
C SER A 41 2.40 4.06 7.52
N ILE A 42 2.68 4.46 8.76
CA ILE A 42 1.65 4.51 9.81
C ILE A 42 0.55 5.52 9.47
N ASP A 43 0.91 6.63 8.81
CA ASP A 43 -0.06 7.61 8.33
C ASP A 43 -1.03 7.01 7.32
N ARG A 44 -0.54 6.16 6.41
CA ARG A 44 -1.39 5.46 5.44
C ARG A 44 -2.33 4.47 6.12
N ILE A 45 -1.85 3.71 7.11
CA ILE A 45 -2.69 2.80 7.91
C ILE A 45 -3.77 3.60 8.64
N SER A 46 -3.39 4.67 9.34
CA SER A 46 -4.30 5.56 10.07
C SER A 46 -5.38 6.13 9.15
N ASN A 47 -5.00 6.66 7.99
CA ASN A 47 -5.92 7.26 7.04
C ASN A 47 -6.86 6.24 6.40
N GLN A 48 -6.33 5.08 5.99
CA GLN A 48 -7.12 4.05 5.31
C GLN A 48 -8.14 3.42 6.24
N LEU A 49 -7.76 3.13 7.49
CA LEU A 49 -8.63 2.53 8.48
C LEU A 49 -9.48 3.57 9.23
N ARG A 50 -9.23 4.87 9.01
CA ARG A 50 -9.87 5.98 9.72
C ARG A 50 -9.73 5.88 11.25
N ILE A 51 -8.58 5.37 11.70
CA ILE A 51 -8.21 5.24 13.11
C ILE A 51 -7.18 6.30 13.48
N SER A 52 -7.00 6.55 14.77
CA SER A 52 -5.97 7.46 15.24
C SER A 52 -4.56 6.93 14.94
N ARG A 53 -3.58 7.83 14.83
CA ARG A 53 -2.17 7.44 14.67
C ARG A 53 -1.69 6.54 15.82
N GLY A 54 -2.16 6.76 17.04
CA GLY A 54 -1.83 5.93 18.20
C GLY A 54 -2.33 4.49 18.05
N GLU A 55 -3.55 4.31 17.56
CA GLU A 55 -4.12 2.99 17.26
C GLU A 55 -3.40 2.31 16.10
N ALA A 56 -3.02 3.05 15.05
CA ALA A 56 -2.22 2.52 13.95
C ALA A 56 -0.84 2.03 14.41
N VAL A 57 -0.20 2.73 15.35
CA VAL A 57 1.04 2.28 16.00
C VAL A 57 0.81 1.02 16.85
N ALA A 58 -0.26 0.99 17.66
CA ALA A 58 -0.59 -0.17 18.47
C ALA A 58 -0.86 -1.41 17.60
N LEU A 59 -1.63 -1.24 16.52
CA LEU A 59 -1.90 -2.28 15.53
C LEU A 59 -0.60 -2.78 14.87
N SER A 60 0.31 -1.89 14.52
CA SER A 60 1.60 -2.27 13.90
C SER A 60 2.48 -3.09 14.85
N ARG A 61 2.43 -2.81 16.16
CA ARG A 61 3.11 -3.63 17.17
C ARG A 61 2.48 -5.02 17.31
N LEU A 62 1.15 -5.10 17.28
CA LEU A 62 0.45 -6.40 17.29
C LEU A 62 0.80 -7.26 16.05
N LEU A 63 0.92 -6.63 14.88
CA LEU A 63 1.34 -7.32 13.66
C LEU A 63 2.80 -7.82 13.74
N GLU A 64 3.68 -7.05 14.38
CA GLU A 64 5.06 -7.45 14.66
C GLU A 64 5.12 -8.63 15.65
N GLU A 65 4.32 -8.60 16.71
CA GLU A 65 4.17 -9.72 17.66
C GLU A 65 3.63 -10.99 16.97
N ALA A 66 2.78 -10.83 15.95
CA ALA A 66 2.29 -11.92 15.10
C ALA A 66 3.29 -12.33 13.99
N ASN A 67 4.54 -11.84 14.01
CA ASN A 67 5.59 -12.13 13.05
C ASN A 67 5.24 -11.77 11.58
N CYS A 68 4.27 -10.88 11.34
CA CYS A 68 3.89 -10.44 10.00
C CYS A 68 4.95 -9.54 9.35
N GLY A 69 5.80 -8.92 10.17
CA GLY A 69 6.70 -7.86 9.77
C GLY A 69 7.40 -7.19 10.94
N GLU A 70 7.99 -6.03 10.69
CA GLU A 70 8.74 -5.23 11.65
C GLU A 70 8.19 -3.80 11.70
N PHE A 71 7.96 -3.27 12.90
CA PHE A 71 7.54 -1.89 13.06
C PHE A 71 8.76 -0.96 13.23
N ILE A 72 9.00 -0.14 12.22
CA ILE A 72 10.14 0.78 12.16
C ILE A 72 9.71 2.16 12.64
N VAL A 73 10.19 2.54 13.82
CA VAL A 73 9.98 3.89 14.37
C VAL A 73 10.86 4.89 13.63
N GLY A 74 10.21 5.88 13.03
CA GLY A 74 10.87 6.98 12.34
C GLY A 74 11.64 7.90 13.29
N ARG A 75 12.84 8.34 12.89
CA ARG A 75 13.67 9.32 13.62
C ARG A 75 14.20 10.37 12.65
N ARG A 76 14.50 11.59 13.13
CA ARG A 76 15.08 12.68 12.32
C ARG A 76 14.25 13.02 11.05
N GLY A 77 12.94 13.15 11.19
CA GLY A 77 12.04 13.47 10.07
C GLY A 77 11.59 12.26 9.24
N GLN A 78 12.16 11.08 9.45
CA GLN A 78 11.70 9.85 8.81
C GLN A 78 10.30 9.45 9.31
N LYS A 79 9.41 9.07 8.40
CA LYS A 79 8.08 8.55 8.75
C LYS A 79 8.19 7.17 9.37
N SER A 80 7.37 6.91 10.39
CA SER A 80 7.23 5.56 10.96
C SER A 80 6.48 4.67 9.98
N ARG A 81 6.88 3.40 9.90
CA ARG A 81 6.39 2.48 8.87
C ARG A 81 6.43 1.04 9.35
N PHE A 82 5.53 0.22 8.84
CA PHE A 82 5.55 -1.22 9.00
C PHE A 82 6.22 -1.84 7.77
N ARG A 83 7.22 -2.68 7.97
CA ARG A 83 7.88 -3.45 6.90
C ARG A 83 7.30 -4.85 6.91
N TRP A 84 6.84 -5.33 5.75
CA TRP A 84 6.22 -6.64 5.62
C TRP A 84 7.27 -7.73 5.38
N ASN A 85 7.20 -8.83 6.12
CA ASN A 85 8.04 -10.02 5.88
C ASN A 85 7.45 -10.94 4.80
N TYR A 86 6.13 -10.89 4.65
CA TYR A 86 5.35 -11.64 3.69
C TYR A 86 4.59 -10.67 2.79
N SER A 87 4.10 -11.15 1.64
CA SER A 87 3.17 -10.40 0.80
C SER A 87 1.97 -9.95 1.64
N CYS A 88 1.70 -8.63 1.65
CA CYS A 88 0.59 -8.07 2.41
C CYS A 88 -0.76 -8.55 1.86
N VAL A 89 -0.81 -8.87 0.55
CA VAL A 89 -1.96 -9.50 -0.09
C VAL A 89 -2.14 -10.92 0.43
N SER A 90 -1.07 -11.73 0.43
CA SER A 90 -1.13 -13.12 0.92
C SER A 90 -1.51 -13.19 2.41
N LEU A 91 -1.03 -12.25 3.23
CA LEU A 91 -1.41 -12.14 4.64
C LEU A 91 -2.90 -11.81 4.80
N GLY A 92 -3.41 -10.87 4.00
CA GLY A 92 -4.83 -10.51 4.01
C GLY A 92 -5.72 -11.70 3.65
N GLN A 93 -5.39 -12.41 2.57
CA GLN A 93 -6.11 -13.60 2.12
C GLN A 93 -5.99 -14.77 3.13
N ALA A 94 -4.84 -14.91 3.79
CA ALA A 94 -4.64 -15.96 4.78
C ALA A 94 -5.41 -15.69 6.08
N ALA A 95 -5.51 -14.42 6.48
CA ALA A 95 -6.29 -13.98 7.63
C ALA A 95 -7.80 -14.15 7.41
N SER A 96 -8.32 -13.84 6.21
CA SER A 96 -9.74 -14.06 5.86
C SER A 96 -10.09 -15.54 5.64
N GLY A 97 -9.08 -16.42 5.51
CA GLY A 97 -9.27 -17.85 5.26
C GLY A 97 -9.42 -18.21 3.79
N GLU A 98 -9.29 -17.25 2.87
CA GLU A 98 -9.30 -17.47 1.42
C GLU A 98 -8.07 -18.25 0.92
N SER A 99 -6.94 -18.09 1.61
CA SER A 99 -5.69 -18.79 1.31
C SER A 99 -5.08 -19.39 2.58
N SER A 100 -4.21 -20.38 2.39
CA SER A 100 -3.32 -20.91 3.45
C SER A 100 -1.86 -20.85 3.03
N ASN A 101 -1.56 -20.10 1.97
CA ASN A 101 -0.21 -19.97 1.44
C ASN A 101 0.29 -18.53 1.67
N LEU A 102 1.41 -18.40 2.38
CA LEU A 102 2.08 -17.13 2.59
C LEU A 102 3.26 -17.00 1.63
N GLU A 103 3.22 -15.96 0.81
CA GLU A 103 4.32 -15.62 -0.08
C GLU A 103 5.30 -14.72 0.67
N LYS A 104 6.61 -14.96 0.56
CA LYS A 104 7.61 -14.06 1.14
C LYS A 104 7.68 -12.77 0.33
N ALA A 105 7.87 -11.65 1.01
CA ALA A 105 8.16 -10.39 0.33
C ALA A 105 9.59 -10.46 -0.26
N ASP A 106 9.72 -10.75 -1.56
CA ASP A 106 11.03 -10.81 -2.22
C ASP A 106 11.61 -9.41 -2.49
N ASN A 107 12.88 -9.25 -2.12
CA ASN A 107 13.74 -8.06 -2.28
C ASN A 107 13.25 -6.74 -1.63
N PRO A 108 13.85 -6.30 -0.50
CA PRO A 108 13.48 -5.06 0.15
C PRO A 108 13.96 -3.85 -0.67
N ILE A 109 13.09 -3.31 -1.54
CA ILE A 109 13.26 -1.94 -2.04
C ILE A 109 12.50 -1.03 -1.07
N PRO A 110 13.18 -0.18 -0.29
CA PRO A 110 12.49 0.83 0.51
C PRO A 110 11.63 1.70 -0.42
N GLU A 111 10.41 2.06 -0.01
CA GLU A 111 9.69 3.17 -0.64
C GLU A 111 10.64 4.37 -0.65
N SER A 112 11.09 4.77 -1.85
CA SER A 112 11.98 5.91 -2.03
C SER A 112 11.39 7.13 -1.35
N GLU A 113 12.25 7.86 -0.65
CA GLU A 113 11.94 9.10 0.07
C GLU A 113 11.64 10.26 -0.90
N GLU A 114 10.52 10.19 -1.63
CA GLU A 114 9.96 11.34 -2.33
C GLU A 114 8.69 11.80 -1.60
N ASP A 115 8.85 12.24 -0.36
CA ASP A 115 7.76 12.97 0.32
C ASP A 115 8.27 13.93 1.39
N SER A 116 9.32 14.66 1.04
CA SER A 116 9.61 15.97 1.63
C SER A 116 9.33 17.05 0.58
N PHE A 117 8.06 17.37 0.38
CA PHE A 117 7.66 18.65 -0.19
C PHE A 117 6.39 19.14 0.50
N ASP A 118 6.59 20.06 1.44
CA ASP A 118 5.53 20.88 2.01
C ASP A 118 5.28 22.03 1.01
N GLU A 119 4.38 21.84 0.04
CA GLU A 119 3.77 22.86 -0.82
C GLU A 119 2.44 22.29 -1.37
N PRO A 120 1.33 23.04 -1.37
CA PRO A 120 0.09 22.58 -1.99
C PRO A 120 0.22 22.72 -3.50
N SER A 121 0.65 21.66 -4.18
CA SER A 121 0.71 21.67 -5.65
C SER A 121 -0.11 20.55 -6.25
N ASP A 122 -1.24 20.92 -6.84
CA ASP A 122 -1.91 20.22 -7.94
C ASP A 122 -0.93 20.07 -9.11
N LYS A 123 -0.03 19.08 -9.04
CA LYS A 123 0.83 18.69 -10.16
C LYS A 123 0.73 17.19 -10.35
N PHE A 124 -0.15 16.82 -11.28
CA PHE A 124 -0.13 15.52 -11.94
C PHE A 124 1.29 15.23 -12.44
N ASP A 125 1.93 14.21 -11.86
CA ASP A 125 3.24 13.75 -12.29
C ASP A 125 3.10 13.00 -13.64
N LEU A 126 3.44 13.71 -14.73
CA LEU A 126 3.35 13.23 -16.11
C LEU A 126 4.64 12.58 -16.61
N THR A 127 5.66 12.41 -15.75
CA THR A 127 7.01 12.04 -16.19
C THR A 127 7.16 10.59 -16.68
N HIS A 128 6.16 9.73 -16.43
CA HIS A 128 6.21 8.30 -16.83
C HIS A 128 5.09 7.83 -17.76
N LEU A 129 4.21 8.72 -18.22
CA LEU A 129 3.14 8.37 -19.15
C LEU A 129 3.63 8.54 -20.59
N LYS A 130 4.15 7.46 -21.18
CA LYS A 130 4.27 7.34 -22.65
C LYS A 130 2.86 7.22 -23.25
N LEU A 131 2.12 8.32 -23.23
CA LEU A 131 0.81 8.40 -23.86
C LEU A 131 0.98 8.48 -25.36
N THR A 132 0.20 7.68 -26.07
CA THR A 132 0.03 7.86 -27.51
C THR A 132 -0.69 9.18 -27.77
N ILE A 133 -0.54 9.73 -28.98
CA ILE A 133 -1.22 10.97 -29.39
C ILE A 133 -2.75 10.83 -29.23
N ALA A 134 -3.30 9.62 -29.46
CA ALA A 134 -4.73 9.34 -29.31
C ALA A 134 -5.20 9.43 -27.86
N GLU A 135 -4.43 8.89 -26.92
CA GLU A 135 -4.73 8.98 -25.50
C GLU A 135 -4.58 10.42 -24.99
N ALA A 136 -3.54 11.14 -25.44
CA ALA A 136 -3.35 12.54 -25.12
C ALA A 136 -4.54 13.41 -25.58
N LYS A 137 -5.07 13.18 -26.79
CA LYS A 137 -6.28 13.87 -27.26
C LYS A 137 -7.50 13.57 -26.40
N SER A 138 -7.65 12.32 -25.95
CA SER A 138 -8.80 11.90 -25.12
C SER A 138 -8.74 12.54 -23.73
N VAL A 139 -7.56 12.62 -23.14
CA VAL A 139 -7.34 13.31 -21.86
C VAL A 139 -7.64 14.81 -21.97
N LEU A 140 -7.15 15.47 -23.02
CA LEU A 140 -7.41 16.89 -23.26
C LEU A 140 -8.90 17.17 -23.54
N ALA A 141 -9.59 16.29 -24.26
CA ALA A 141 -11.03 16.39 -24.53
C ALA A 141 -11.84 16.42 -23.23
N ASN A 142 -11.56 15.46 -22.34
CA ASN A 142 -12.22 15.37 -21.04
C ASN A 142 -11.89 16.58 -20.16
N SER A 143 -10.64 17.03 -20.13
CA SER A 143 -10.22 18.17 -19.33
C SER A 143 -10.82 19.50 -19.79
N LEU A 144 -11.03 19.68 -21.10
CA LEU A 144 -11.55 20.91 -21.70
C LEU A 144 -13.06 20.87 -21.93
N GLY A 145 -13.72 19.73 -21.69
CA GLY A 145 -15.15 19.55 -21.91
C GLY A 145 -15.55 19.61 -23.40
N VAL A 146 -14.65 19.23 -24.30
CA VAL A 146 -14.88 19.24 -25.76
C VAL A 146 -14.76 17.84 -26.34
N SER A 147 -15.31 17.62 -27.53
CA SER A 147 -15.14 16.34 -28.22
C SER A 147 -13.71 16.17 -28.74
N VAL A 148 -13.24 14.91 -28.80
CA VAL A 148 -11.90 14.54 -29.32
C VAL A 148 -11.67 15.04 -30.75
N SER A 149 -12.73 15.13 -31.56
CA SER A 149 -12.70 15.66 -32.93
C SER A 149 -12.29 17.13 -33.01
N ASN A 150 -12.47 17.89 -31.92
CA ASN A 150 -12.20 19.32 -31.85
C ASN A 150 -10.79 19.63 -31.31
N ILE A 151 -9.95 18.61 -31.16
CA ILE A 151 -8.58 18.74 -30.63
C ILE A 151 -7.55 18.40 -31.69
N GLU A 152 -6.66 19.35 -31.94
CA GLU A 152 -5.51 19.23 -32.83
C GLU A 152 -4.20 19.36 -32.01
N ILE A 153 -3.28 18.43 -32.21
CA ILE A 153 -1.95 18.44 -31.57
C ILE A 153 -0.91 18.59 -32.69
N ILE A 154 -0.17 19.70 -32.69
CA ILE A 154 0.88 19.99 -33.67
C ILE A 154 2.24 19.83 -32.99
N VAL A 155 3.03 18.85 -33.41
CA VAL A 155 4.42 18.70 -32.97
C VAL A 155 5.32 19.44 -33.95
N LYS A 156 5.95 20.51 -33.49
CA LYS A 156 7.00 21.20 -34.25
C LYS A 156 8.34 20.59 -33.86
N ALA A 157 9.12 20.17 -34.86
CA ALA A 157 10.49 19.70 -34.70
C ALA A 157 11.47 20.88 -34.81
#